data_AF-A0AA85JE31-F1
#
_entry.id   AF-A0AA85JE31-F1
#
_cell.length_a   1.000
_cell.length_b   1.000
_cell.length_c   1.000
_cell.angle_alpha   90.00
_cell.angle_beta   90.00
_cell.angle_gamma   90.00
#
_symmetry.space_group_name_H-M   'P 1'
#
loop_
_entity.id
_entity.type
_entity.pdbx_description
1 polymer ?
#
loop_
_entity_poly.entity_id
_entity_poly.type
_entity_poly.pdbx_seq_one_letter_code
_entity_poly.pdbx_strand_id
1 'polypeptide(L)'
;MNINLGFIFLMVLLLGTMGDDNTGVILPSKCEVCKLLVTEILIRLQETKSSDALDIGSNRGNSKKVKYDTSEIRLLEVLEDPPICNRLLQYKVHKERQDSTRFDKSTPQTMKSLNELVNRGVEVKLDVPFELWDKPSAEVTALFKE
;
A
#
# COMPACT_ATOMS: atom_id res chain seq x y z
N MET A 1 -10.67 -45.95 20.56
CA MET A 1 -11.11 -44.56 20.36
C MET A 1 -10.67 -44.17 18.95
N ASN A 2 -11.56 -44.33 17.96
CA ASN A 2 -11.22 -44.16 16.54
C ASN A 2 -11.17 -42.66 16.22
N ILE A 3 -9.97 -42.09 16.27
CA ILE A 3 -9.73 -40.71 15.84
C ILE A 3 -9.86 -40.67 14.32
N ASN A 4 -10.89 -39.95 13.86
CA ASN A 4 -11.21 -39.80 12.44
C ASN A 4 -10.10 -39.00 11.75
N LEU A 5 -9.34 -39.66 10.87
CA LEU A 5 -8.19 -39.07 10.18
C LEU A 5 -8.56 -37.80 9.39
N GLY A 6 -9.82 -37.71 8.92
CA GLY A 6 -10.35 -36.50 8.28
C GLY A 6 -10.55 -35.31 9.22
N PHE A 7 -10.79 -35.56 10.52
CA PHE A 7 -10.92 -34.51 11.53
C PHE A 7 -9.55 -33.94 11.93
N ILE A 8 -8.51 -34.79 11.94
CA ILE A 8 -7.11 -34.34 12.05
C ILE A 8 -6.76 -33.49 10.83
N PHE A 9 -7.09 -33.93 9.62
CA PHE A 9 -6.76 -33.20 8.39
C PHE A 9 -7.44 -31.81 8.34
N LEU A 10 -8.70 -31.73 8.78
CA LEU A 10 -9.43 -30.48 8.90
C LEU A 10 -8.83 -29.53 9.95
N MET A 11 -8.38 -30.07 11.09
CA MET A 11 -7.68 -29.29 12.12
C MET A 11 -6.30 -28.82 11.65
N VAL A 12 -5.54 -29.63 10.91
CA VAL A 12 -4.24 -29.23 10.35
C VAL A 12 -4.40 -28.11 9.32
N LEU A 13 -5.47 -28.14 8.52
CA LEU A 13 -5.80 -27.05 7.58
C LEU A 13 -6.18 -25.74 8.30
N LEU A 14 -6.82 -25.81 9.47
CA LEU A 14 -7.17 -24.65 10.27
C LEU A 14 -5.98 -24.08 11.07
N LEU A 15 -5.02 -24.93 11.48
CA LEU A 15 -3.79 -24.49 12.16
C LEU A 15 -2.66 -24.09 11.19
N GLY A 16 -2.75 -24.44 9.90
CA GLY A 16 -1.69 -24.30 8.91
C GLY A 16 -1.41 -22.88 8.36
N THR A 17 -1.80 -21.83 9.07
CA THR A 17 -1.49 -20.43 8.66
C THR A 17 -0.64 -19.66 9.66
N MET A 18 -0.03 -20.34 10.62
CA MET A 18 0.99 -19.71 11.47
C MET A 18 2.29 -19.64 10.66
N GLY A 19 2.42 -18.57 9.88
CA GLY A 19 3.70 -18.17 9.29
C GLY A 19 4.74 -18.07 10.39
N ASP A 20 5.84 -18.79 10.20
CA ASP A 20 7.00 -18.78 11.09
C ASP A 20 7.78 -17.48 10.89
N ASP A 21 7.26 -16.38 11.45
CA ASP A 21 7.83 -15.04 11.30
C ASP A 21 8.89 -14.80 12.40
N ASN A 22 10.03 -15.49 12.32
CA ASN A 22 11.20 -15.28 13.20
C ASN A 22 11.88 -13.88 13.02
N THR A 23 11.20 -12.91 12.40
CA THR A 23 11.74 -11.57 12.10
C THR A 23 10.92 -10.39 12.64
N GLY A 24 9.75 -10.63 13.27
CA GLY A 24 8.93 -9.56 13.85
C GLY A 24 8.33 -8.57 12.82
N VAL A 25 8.49 -8.84 11.52
CA VAL A 25 7.97 -8.06 10.40
C VAL A 25 6.76 -8.79 9.82
N ILE A 26 5.58 -8.15 9.84
CA ILE A 26 4.33 -8.74 9.33
C ILE A 26 4.04 -8.15 7.96
N LEU A 27 4.35 -8.90 6.90
CA LEU A 27 4.16 -8.46 5.51
C LEU A 27 2.68 -8.17 5.19
N PRO A 28 2.41 -7.29 4.20
CA PRO A 28 1.06 -7.03 3.72
C PRO A 28 0.48 -8.27 3.02
N SER A 29 -0.79 -8.56 3.28
CA SER A 29 -1.53 -9.57 2.53
C SER A 29 -1.86 -9.09 1.11
N LYS A 30 -2.12 -10.02 0.19
CA LYS A 30 -2.58 -9.68 -1.18
C LYS A 30 -3.84 -8.80 -1.18
N CYS A 31 -4.72 -8.99 -0.21
CA CYS A 31 -5.94 -8.17 -0.06
C CYS A 31 -5.60 -6.73 0.33
N GLU A 32 -4.68 -6.54 1.28
CA GLU A 32 -4.22 -5.20 1.68
C GLU A 32 -3.53 -4.47 0.54
N VAL A 33 -2.63 -5.15 -0.19
CA VAL A 33 -1.96 -4.57 -1.37
C VAL A 33 -2.99 -4.14 -2.42
N CYS A 34 -3.92 -5.03 -2.77
CA CYS A 34 -4.98 -4.73 -3.75
C CYS A 34 -5.84 -3.55 -3.31
N LYS A 35 -6.29 -3.53 -2.04
CA LYS A 35 -7.11 -2.46 -1.49
C LYS A 35 -6.42 -1.10 -1.59
N LEU A 36 -5.15 -1.01 -1.16
CA LEU A 36 -4.39 0.24 -1.16
C LEU A 36 -4.09 0.71 -2.59
N LEU A 37 -3.65 -0.19 -3.47
CA LEU A 37 -3.39 0.13 -4.87
C LEU A 37 -4.63 0.67 -5.58
N VAL A 38 -5.76 -0.03 -5.47
CA VAL A 38 -7.02 0.41 -6.08
C VAL A 38 -7.49 1.74 -5.50
N THR A 39 -7.34 1.94 -4.19
CA THR A 39 -7.70 3.21 -3.55
C THR A 39 -6.89 4.37 -4.13
N GLU A 40 -5.56 4.22 -4.28
CA GLU A 40 -4.72 5.28 -4.85
C GLU A 40 -5.03 5.52 -6.33
N ILE A 41 -5.29 4.47 -7.12
CA ILE A 41 -5.69 4.63 -8.53
C ILE A 41 -7.01 5.39 -8.64
N LEU A 42 -8.01 5.06 -7.80
CA LEU A 42 -9.30 5.75 -7.81
C LEU A 42 -9.16 7.23 -7.42
N ILE A 43 -8.34 7.54 -6.41
CA ILE A 43 -8.04 8.92 -6.01
C ILE A 43 -7.37 9.67 -7.17
N ARG A 44 -6.37 9.07 -7.83
CA ARG A 44 -5.70 9.67 -9.00
C ARG A 44 -6.67 9.90 -10.17
N LEU A 45 -7.57 8.97 -10.44
CA LEU A 45 -8.61 9.14 -11.45
C LEU A 45 -9.50 10.32 -11.08
N GLN A 46 -9.90 10.48 -9.81
CA GLN A 46 -10.71 11.62 -9.38
C GLN A 46 -9.98 12.95 -9.56
N GLU A 47 -8.71 13.03 -9.20
CA GLU A 47 -7.86 14.23 -9.34
C GLU A 47 -7.66 14.65 -10.81
N THR A 48 -7.57 13.68 -11.72
CA THR A 48 -7.28 13.91 -13.15
C THR A 48 -8.53 14.04 -14.02
N LYS A 49 -9.72 14.16 -13.43
CA LYS A 49 -10.96 14.26 -14.18
C LYS A 49 -10.96 15.50 -15.08
N SER A 50 -11.16 15.32 -16.38
CA SER A 50 -11.23 16.42 -17.34
C SER A 50 -12.28 16.18 -18.43
N SER A 51 -12.94 17.25 -18.86
CA SER A 51 -13.87 17.25 -19.99
C SER A 51 -13.19 17.29 -21.36
N ASP A 52 -11.86 17.27 -21.39
CA ASP A 52 -11.08 17.40 -22.62
C ASP A 52 -11.29 16.23 -23.59
N ALA A 53 -11.07 16.52 -24.87
CA ALA A 53 -11.08 15.53 -25.93
C ALA A 53 -9.72 15.50 -26.62
N LEU A 54 -9.20 14.30 -26.80
CA LEU A 54 -7.98 14.01 -27.53
C LEU A 54 -8.31 13.92 -29.02
N ASP A 55 -7.61 14.70 -29.83
CA ASP A 55 -7.69 14.63 -31.30
C ASP A 55 -6.70 13.59 -31.81
N ILE A 56 -7.21 12.42 -32.20
CA ILE A 56 -6.41 11.38 -32.83
C ILE A 56 -6.37 11.66 -34.33
N GLY A 57 -5.25 12.19 -34.80
CA GLY A 57 -4.98 12.40 -36.22
C GLY A 57 -4.95 11.07 -36.97
N SER A 58 -5.78 10.93 -38.00
CA SER A 58 -5.71 9.79 -38.93
C SER A 58 -5.01 10.21 -40.22
N ASN A 59 -4.12 9.35 -40.74
CA ASN A 59 -3.38 9.56 -42.01
C ASN A 59 -4.31 9.70 -43.24
N ARG A 60 -5.62 9.53 -43.07
CA ARG A 60 -6.66 9.66 -44.10
C ARG A 60 -7.55 10.91 -43.98
N GLY A 61 -7.15 11.90 -43.18
CA GLY A 61 -7.81 13.22 -43.12
C GLY A 61 -9.07 13.32 -42.24
N ASN A 62 -9.51 12.23 -41.60
CA ASN A 62 -10.61 12.26 -40.64
C ASN A 62 -10.05 12.26 -39.20
N SER A 63 -10.13 13.38 -38.49
CA SER A 63 -9.80 13.47 -37.07
C SER A 63 -10.89 12.78 -36.23
N LYS A 64 -10.52 11.79 -35.41
CA LYS A 64 -11.43 11.19 -34.44
C LYS A 64 -11.16 11.80 -33.07
N LYS A 65 -12.21 12.31 -32.43
CA LYS A 65 -12.16 12.82 -31.05
C LYS A 65 -12.46 11.70 -30.07
N VAL A 66 -11.55 11.46 -29.13
CA VAL A 66 -11.73 10.52 -28.02
C VAL A 66 -11.79 11.31 -26.73
N LYS A 67 -12.74 10.99 -25.84
CA LYS A 67 -12.82 11.65 -24.53
C LYS A 67 -11.58 11.27 -23.71
N TYR A 68 -10.91 12.27 -23.16
CA TYR A 68 -9.74 12.07 -22.30
C TYR A 68 -10.10 11.17 -21.11
N ASP A 69 -11.27 11.40 -20.51
CA ASP A 69 -11.74 10.65 -19.35
C ASP A 69 -11.78 9.12 -19.54
N THR A 70 -12.04 8.64 -20.75
CA THR A 70 -12.12 7.21 -21.08
C THR A 70 -10.93 6.73 -21.90
N SER A 71 -9.89 7.56 -22.04
CA SER A 71 -8.72 7.24 -22.85
C SER A 71 -7.73 6.38 -22.08
N GLU A 72 -7.04 5.49 -22.82
CA GLU A 72 -5.91 4.72 -22.27
C GLU A 72 -4.75 5.62 -21.85
N ILE A 73 -4.55 6.74 -22.57
CA ILE A 73 -3.52 7.75 -22.23
C ILE A 73 -3.72 8.27 -20.81
N ARG A 74 -4.96 8.61 -20.43
CA ARG A 74 -5.27 9.01 -19.05
C ARG A 74 -4.91 7.92 -18.04
N LEU A 75 -5.19 6.66 -18.36
CA LEU A 75 -4.85 5.55 -17.47
C LEU A 75 -3.33 5.45 -17.28
N LEU A 76 -2.54 5.59 -18.35
CA LEU A 76 -1.08 5.62 -18.27
C LEU A 76 -0.59 6.80 -17.40
N GLU A 77 -1.10 8.01 -17.62
CA GLU A 77 -0.75 9.19 -16.81
C GLU A 77 -1.07 8.98 -15.33
N VAL A 78 -2.22 8.38 -15.03
CA VAL A 78 -2.62 8.05 -13.65
C VAL A 78 -1.64 7.07 -12.99
N LEU A 79 -1.12 6.10 -13.74
CA LEU A 79 -0.23 5.05 -13.25
C LEU A 79 1.23 5.49 -13.17
N GLU A 80 1.69 6.30 -14.12
CA GLU A 80 3.12 6.55 -14.37
C GLU A 80 3.57 7.99 -14.05
N ASP A 81 2.67 8.98 -14.03
CA ASP A 81 3.06 10.38 -13.82
C ASP A 81 2.24 11.11 -12.72
N PRO A 82 2.77 11.21 -11.48
CA PRO A 82 3.93 10.49 -10.96
C PRO A 82 3.61 9.00 -10.74
N PRO A 83 4.63 8.11 -10.68
CA PRO A 83 4.40 6.68 -10.50
C PRO A 83 3.53 6.37 -9.28
N ILE A 84 2.51 5.53 -9.44
CA ILE A 84 1.59 5.16 -8.34
C ILE A 84 2.34 4.58 -7.14
N CYS A 85 3.46 3.92 -7.39
CA CYS A 85 4.37 3.34 -6.41
C CYS A 85 4.88 4.40 -5.41
N ASN A 86 5.14 5.63 -5.87
CA ASN A 86 5.58 6.73 -5.00
C ASN A 86 4.50 7.12 -3.99
N ARG A 87 3.21 6.93 -4.33
CA ARG A 87 2.10 7.15 -3.39
C ARG A 87 1.98 6.03 -2.37
N LEU A 88 2.24 4.78 -2.77
CA LEU A 88 2.27 3.64 -1.86
C LEU A 88 3.41 3.77 -0.83
N LEU A 89 4.55 4.34 -1.20
CA LEU A 89 5.67 4.60 -0.28
C LEU A 89 5.37 5.68 0.79
N GLN A 90 4.28 6.44 0.65
CA GLN A 90 3.86 7.43 1.66
C GLN A 90 3.10 6.79 2.83
N TYR A 91 2.71 5.53 2.71
CA TYR A 91 2.05 4.81 3.79
C TYR A 91 3.03 4.51 4.93
N LYS A 92 2.48 4.42 6.14
CA LYS A 92 3.17 4.01 7.35
C LYS A 92 2.40 2.86 7.99
N VAL A 93 3.11 1.97 8.68
CA VAL A 93 2.48 0.90 9.46
C VAL A 93 2.15 1.40 10.85
N HIS A 94 0.86 1.35 11.17
CA HIS A 94 0.30 1.52 12.50
C HIS A 94 0.31 0.16 13.20
N LYS A 95 1.39 -0.14 13.92
CA LYS A 95 1.56 -1.42 14.65
C LYS A 95 0.49 -1.62 15.73
N GLU A 96 -0.16 -0.55 16.16
CA GLU A 96 -1.29 -0.55 17.09
C GLU A 96 -2.60 -1.11 16.49
N ARG A 97 -2.71 -1.23 15.15
CA ARG A 97 -3.90 -1.72 14.44
C ARG A 97 -3.62 -3.10 13.85
N GLN A 98 -4.62 -3.99 13.90
CA GLN A 98 -4.51 -5.35 13.36
C GLN A 98 -5.31 -5.58 12.07
N ASP A 99 -6.19 -4.64 11.72
CA ASP A 99 -7.02 -4.70 10.53
C ASP A 99 -6.35 -4.01 9.35
N SER A 100 -7.02 -4.03 8.18
CA SER A 100 -6.51 -3.42 6.95
C SER A 100 -6.28 -1.90 7.03
N THR A 101 -6.71 -1.22 8.10
CA THR A 101 -6.40 0.20 8.36
C THR A 101 -5.03 0.40 9.00
N ARG A 102 -4.25 -0.67 9.23
CA ARG A 102 -2.86 -0.58 9.71
C ARG A 102 -1.93 0.14 8.74
N PHE A 103 -2.27 0.23 7.46
CA PHE A 103 -1.56 1.06 6.49
C PHE A 103 -2.28 2.39 6.33
N ASP A 104 -1.64 3.47 6.77
CA ASP A 104 -2.21 4.82 6.72
C ASP A 104 -1.07 5.83 6.51
N LYS A 105 -1.33 6.94 5.80
CA LYS A 105 -0.31 7.96 5.50
C LYS A 105 0.01 8.85 6.70
N SER A 106 -0.85 8.83 7.71
CA SER A 106 -0.65 9.57 8.96
C SER A 106 0.46 8.96 9.81
N THR A 107 0.92 9.71 10.81
CA THR A 107 1.97 9.23 11.71
C THR A 107 1.39 8.26 12.74
N PRO A 108 1.97 7.05 12.91
CA PRO A 108 1.57 6.08 13.93
C PRO A 108 1.59 6.67 15.34
N GLN A 109 0.69 6.21 16.20
CA GLN A 109 0.59 6.74 17.56
C GLN A 109 1.85 6.47 18.37
N THR A 110 2.45 5.27 18.22
CA THR A 110 3.74 4.94 18.82
C THR A 110 4.83 5.92 18.40
N MET A 111 4.90 6.28 17.12
CA MET A 111 5.90 7.23 16.62
C MET A 111 5.67 8.65 17.12
N LYS A 112 4.41 9.09 17.25
CA LYS A 112 4.10 10.39 17.87
C LYS A 112 4.61 10.45 19.31
N SER A 113 4.32 9.43 20.11
CA SER A 113 4.79 9.36 21.51
C SER A 113 6.32 9.33 21.62
N LEU A 114 7.00 8.59 20.73
CA LEU A 114 8.48 8.57 20.70
C LEU A 114 9.05 9.96 20.37
N ASN A 115 8.52 10.64 19.36
CA ASN A 115 8.94 11.99 19.00
C ASN A 115 8.67 13.01 20.13
N GLU A 116 7.55 12.88 20.85
CA GLU A 116 7.26 13.73 22.02
C GLU A 116 8.28 13.55 23.15
N LEU A 117 8.75 12.32 23.40
CA LEU A 117 9.78 12.05 24.40
C LEU A 117 11.11 12.68 23.99
N VAL A 118 11.52 12.48 22.73
CA VAL A 118 12.74 13.10 22.18
C VAL A 118 12.67 14.63 22.26
N ASN A 119 11.51 15.23 21.91
CA ASN A 119 11.30 16.68 21.99
C ASN A 119 11.36 17.23 23.42
N ARG A 120 11.09 16.41 24.43
CA ARG A 120 11.22 16.77 25.86
C ARG A 120 12.66 16.59 26.37
N GLY A 121 13.61 16.22 25.51
CA GLY A 121 15.00 15.99 25.87
C GLY A 121 15.26 14.62 26.48
N VAL A 122 14.31 13.68 26.38
CA VAL A 122 14.53 12.29 26.80
C VAL A 122 15.33 11.57 25.72
N GLU A 123 16.45 10.97 26.10
CA GLU A 123 17.25 10.16 25.21
C GLU A 123 16.52 8.82 24.94
N VAL A 124 15.99 8.67 23.73
CA VAL A 124 15.38 7.42 23.26
C VAL A 124 16.42 6.64 22.46
N LYS A 125 16.88 5.51 23.00
CA LYS A 125 17.79 4.59 22.32
C LYS A 125 16.98 3.54 21.58
N LEU A 126 16.90 3.66 20.25
CA LEU A 126 16.40 2.61 19.36
C LEU A 126 17.57 1.97 18.63
N ASP A 127 17.39 0.73 18.19
CA ASP A 127 18.35 0.00 17.34
C ASP A 127 18.46 0.61 15.92
N VAL A 128 17.62 1.60 15.60
CA VAL A 128 17.59 2.32 14.32
C VAL A 128 17.90 3.80 14.56
N PRO A 129 18.90 4.37 13.85
CA PRO A 129 19.28 5.78 14.00
C PRO A 129 18.16 6.73 13.57
N PHE A 130 18.13 7.92 14.17
CA PHE A 130 17.04 8.89 14.04
C PHE A 130 16.77 9.31 12.59
N GLU A 131 17.82 9.41 11.76
CA GLU A 131 17.71 9.78 10.35
C GLU A 131 16.94 8.74 9.50
N LEU A 132 16.73 7.53 10.03
CA LEU A 132 16.00 6.46 9.36
C LEU A 132 14.56 6.32 9.84
N TRP A 133 14.10 7.09 10.83
CA TRP A 133 12.75 6.98 11.38
C TRP A 133 11.65 7.41 10.40
N ASP A 134 11.99 8.29 9.44
CA ASP A 134 11.08 8.74 8.39
C ASP A 134 11.13 7.88 7.13
N LYS A 135 12.01 6.87 7.07
CA LYS A 135 12.09 5.98 5.90
C LYS A 135 10.98 4.92 5.92
N PRO A 136 10.49 4.50 4.74
CA PRO A 136 9.49 3.45 4.66
C PRO A 136 10.01 2.14 5.25
N SER A 137 9.16 1.44 6.00
CA SER A 137 9.50 0.15 6.59
C SER A 137 9.50 -0.98 5.56
N ALA A 138 9.96 -2.17 5.95
CA ALA A 138 9.96 -3.35 5.08
C ALA A 138 8.54 -3.72 4.63
N GLU A 139 7.55 -3.60 5.52
CA GLU A 139 6.14 -3.85 5.23
C GLU A 139 5.58 -2.87 4.19
N VAL A 140 5.94 -1.59 4.30
CA VAL A 140 5.53 -0.55 3.33
C VAL A 140 6.20 -0.79 1.99
N THR A 141 7.49 -1.09 2.00
CA THR A 141 8.24 -1.40 0.77
C THR A 141 7.66 -2.65 0.10
N ALA A 142 7.15 -3.62 0.87
CA ALA A 142 6.49 -4.81 0.34
C ALA A 142 5.08 -4.55 -0.24
N LEU A 143 4.48 -3.37 -0.05
CA LEU A 143 3.30 -2.96 -0.83
C LEU A 143 3.64 -2.81 -2.31
N PHE A 144 4.92 -2.57 -2.59
CA PHE A 144 5.49 -2.44 -3.91
C PHE A 144 6.64 -3.45 -4.05
N LYS A 145 6.30 -4.71 -4.30
CA LYS A 145 7.29 -5.71 -4.65
C LYS A 145 6.74 -6.66 -5.71
N GLU A 146 7.41 -6.67 -6.85
CA GLU A 146 7.34 -7.73 -7.86
C GLU A 146 7.88 -9.05 -7.29
#